data_AF-A0A975U7U4-F1
#
_entry.id   AF-A0A975U7U4-F1
#
_cell.length_a   1.000
_cell.length_b   1.000
_cell.length_c   1.000
_cell.angle_alpha   90.00
_cell.angle_beta   90.00
_cell.angle_gamma   90.00
#
_symmetry.space_group_name_H-M   'P 1'
#
loop_
_entity.id
_entity.type
_entity.pdbx_description
1 polymer ?
#
loop_
_entity_poly.entity_id
_entity_poly.type
_entity_poly.pdbx_seq_one_letter_code
_entity_poly.pdbx_strand_id
1 'polypeptide(L)'
;MKDVKGVFRNLEKMLRQSSWFGDDWEIYNRGNYLQLYKQNWFNHNQGGVHFETFIESPQIKSKSFPVCVHAEEDCPQQAEFIRQLLSLEAERINGWKGYKMLDSSYGVCQRTLPLNFKNLEQRLYEELNRLRTLESSIDKLLLEM
;
A
#
# COMPACT_ATOMS: atom_id res chain seq x y z
N MET A 1 -5.76 24.11 7.87
CA MET A 1 -5.49 22.66 7.89
C MET A 1 -4.30 22.42 6.99
N LYS A 2 -3.24 21.70 7.42
CA LYS A 2 -2.09 21.43 6.53
C LYS A 2 -2.58 20.67 5.29
N ASP A 3 -2.03 20.98 4.13
CA ASP A 3 -2.56 20.57 2.83
C ASP A 3 -2.27 19.09 2.51
N VAL A 4 -3.07 18.19 3.11
CA VAL A 4 -3.00 16.74 2.83
C VAL A 4 -3.26 16.47 1.34
N LYS A 5 -4.21 17.18 0.72
CA LYS A 5 -4.53 17.01 -0.70
C LYS A 5 -3.34 17.32 -1.60
N GLY A 6 -2.58 18.37 -1.28
CA GLY A 6 -1.33 18.71 -1.96
C GLY A 6 -0.28 17.61 -1.82
N VAL A 7 -0.11 17.04 -0.61
CA VAL A 7 0.83 15.92 -0.37
C VAL A 7 0.50 14.72 -1.23
N PHE A 8 -0.75 14.25 -1.23
CA PHE A 8 -1.16 13.08 -2.00
C PHE A 8 -1.11 13.32 -3.52
N ARG A 9 -1.40 14.53 -3.98
CA ARG A 9 -1.25 14.91 -5.39
C ARG A 9 0.21 14.89 -5.85
N ASN A 10 1.12 15.39 -5.02
CA ASN A 10 2.56 15.36 -5.32
C ASN A 10 3.11 13.93 -5.27
N LEU A 11 2.67 13.13 -4.30
CA LEU A 11 3.01 11.71 -4.22
C LEU A 11 2.59 10.95 -5.49
N GLU A 12 1.35 11.12 -5.94
CA GLU A 12 0.88 10.52 -7.18
C GLU A 12 1.77 10.92 -8.38
N LYS A 13 2.10 12.21 -8.49
CA LYS A 13 3.00 12.68 -9.54
C LYS A 13 4.37 11.99 -9.48
N MET A 14 4.97 11.85 -8.30
CA MET A 14 6.25 11.17 -8.11
C MET A 14 6.18 9.69 -8.50
N LEU A 15 5.10 8.99 -8.12
CA LEU A 15 4.87 7.60 -8.48
C LEU A 15 4.78 7.44 -10.00
N ARG A 16 3.91 8.21 -10.66
CA ARG A 16 3.73 8.18 -12.12
C ARG A 16 4.99 8.55 -12.92
N GLN A 17 5.91 9.30 -12.32
CA GLN A 17 7.19 9.68 -12.93
C GLN A 17 8.32 8.67 -12.67
N SER A 18 8.06 7.62 -11.89
CA SER A 18 9.06 6.61 -11.57
C SER A 18 9.34 5.70 -12.75
N SER A 19 10.60 5.30 -12.94
CA SER A 19 10.99 4.44 -14.06
C SER A 19 10.37 3.04 -14.04
N TRP A 20 9.89 2.58 -12.88
CA TRP A 20 9.19 1.30 -12.72
C TRP A 20 7.68 1.42 -12.94
N PHE A 21 7.11 2.63 -12.98
CA PHE A 21 5.68 2.83 -13.10
C PHE A 21 5.27 2.58 -14.55
N GLY A 22 4.90 1.33 -14.84
CA GLY A 22 4.45 0.88 -16.16
C GLY A 22 2.96 1.09 -16.41
N ASP A 23 2.52 0.73 -17.62
CA ASP A 23 1.12 0.84 -18.06
C ASP A 23 0.15 -0.08 -17.29
N ASP A 24 0.69 -1.07 -16.57
CA ASP A 24 -0.06 -2.01 -15.75
C ASP A 24 -0.29 -1.51 -14.31
N TRP A 25 0.33 -0.41 -13.90
CA TRP A 25 0.16 0.21 -12.59
C TRP A 25 -0.90 1.31 -12.61
N GLU A 26 -1.76 1.31 -11.59
CA GLU A 26 -2.83 2.28 -11.42
C GLU A 26 -2.78 2.92 -10.02
N ILE A 27 -3.34 4.12 -9.95
CA ILE A 27 -3.46 4.88 -8.70
C ILE A 27 -4.91 5.34 -8.53
N TYR A 28 -5.52 4.95 -7.42
CA TYR A 28 -6.76 5.56 -6.95
C TYR A 28 -6.41 6.62 -5.90
N ASN A 29 -6.77 7.88 -6.14
CA ASN A 29 -6.44 9.00 -5.25
C ASN A 29 -7.66 9.90 -5.03
N ARG A 30 -8.10 10.04 -3.77
CA ARG A 30 -9.19 10.96 -3.39
C ARG A 30 -8.72 12.13 -2.50
N GLY A 31 -7.41 12.36 -2.44
CA GLY A 31 -6.75 13.51 -1.84
C GLY A 31 -6.34 13.34 -0.37
N ASN A 32 -6.99 12.46 0.39
CA ASN A 32 -6.58 12.10 1.75
C ASN A 32 -6.40 10.58 1.93
N TYR A 33 -6.48 9.84 0.82
CA TYR A 33 -6.43 8.41 0.72
C TYR A 33 -5.90 8.07 -0.68
N LEU A 34 -4.98 7.11 -0.75
CA LEU A 34 -4.42 6.62 -2.01
C LEU A 34 -4.24 5.11 -1.95
N GLN A 35 -4.58 4.46 -3.06
CA GLN A 35 -4.16 3.11 -3.38
C GLN A 35 -3.21 3.12 -4.58
N LEU A 36 -2.24 2.21 -4.55
CA LEU A 36 -1.34 1.88 -5.64
C LEU A 36 -1.44 0.37 -5.89
N TYR A 37 -1.77 -0.03 -7.11
CA TYR A 37 -2.07 -1.42 -7.45
C TYR A 37 -1.79 -1.70 -8.92
N LYS A 38 -1.72 -2.98 -9.31
CA LYS A 38 -1.65 -3.38 -10.72
C LYS A 38 -3.02 -3.76 -11.26
N GLN A 39 -3.25 -3.60 -12.56
CA GLN A 39 -4.55 -3.89 -13.20
C GLN A 39 -4.99 -5.35 -13.00
N ASN A 40 -4.04 -6.29 -12.94
CA ASN A 40 -4.28 -7.71 -12.69
C ASN A 40 -4.45 -8.06 -11.20
N TRP A 41 -4.46 -7.09 -10.28
CA TRP A 41 -4.61 -7.30 -8.83
C TRP A 41 -6.07 -7.25 -8.37
N PHE A 42 -7.02 -7.43 -9.30
CA PHE A 42 -8.46 -7.51 -9.02
C PHE A 42 -9.02 -6.30 -8.25
N ASN A 43 -8.35 -5.14 -8.29
CA ASN A 43 -8.70 -3.98 -7.49
C ASN A 43 -9.86 -3.14 -8.06
N HIS A 44 -10.83 -3.80 -8.67
CA HIS A 44 -12.08 -3.15 -9.06
C HIS A 44 -12.79 -2.67 -7.80
N ASN A 45 -13.36 -1.47 -7.83
CA ASN A 45 -14.03 -0.87 -6.67
C ASN A 45 -13.22 -0.86 -5.36
N GLN A 46 -11.88 -0.85 -5.43
CA GLN A 46 -10.97 -0.90 -4.26
C GLN A 46 -10.97 -2.26 -3.52
N GLY A 47 -11.49 -3.32 -4.14
CA GLY A 47 -11.73 -4.63 -3.51
C GLY A 47 -10.64 -5.68 -3.72
N GLY A 48 -9.50 -5.35 -4.34
CA GLY A 48 -8.48 -6.34 -4.68
C GLY A 48 -7.25 -6.29 -3.78
N VAL A 49 -6.09 -6.58 -4.37
CA VAL A 49 -4.79 -6.39 -3.71
C VAL A 49 -4.28 -4.99 -4.04
N HIS A 50 -3.83 -4.26 -3.02
CA HIS A 50 -3.27 -2.92 -3.20
C HIS A 50 -2.35 -2.52 -2.06
N PHE A 51 -1.52 -1.51 -2.33
CA PHE A 51 -0.81 -0.75 -1.31
C PHE A 51 -1.61 0.50 -1.01
N GLU A 52 -1.81 0.83 0.26
CA GLU A 52 -2.58 2.01 0.63
C GLU A 52 -1.95 2.85 1.74
N THR A 53 -2.38 4.11 1.76
CA THR A 53 -2.12 5.04 2.87
C THR A 53 -3.22 6.10 2.92
N PHE A 54 -3.50 6.59 4.12
CA PHE A 54 -4.56 7.58 4.34
C PHE A 54 -4.30 8.48 5.53
N ILE A 55 -4.66 9.75 5.39
CA ILE A 55 -4.53 10.78 6.42
C ILE A 55 -5.88 11.47 6.56
N GLU A 56 -6.77 10.83 7.30
CA GLU A 56 -8.11 11.34 7.59
C GLU A 56 -8.17 12.01 8.97
N SER A 57 -9.37 12.47 9.36
CA SER A 57 -9.60 13.11 10.66
C SER A 57 -9.05 12.31 11.86
N PRO A 58 -9.18 10.97 11.94
CA PRO A 58 -8.59 10.18 13.02
C PRO A 58 -7.06 10.27 13.05
N GLN A 59 -6.39 10.17 11.89
CA GLN A 59 -4.93 10.21 11.76
C GLN A 59 -4.37 11.60 12.08
N ILE A 60 -5.11 12.67 11.71
CA ILE A 60 -4.78 14.04 12.08
C ILE A 60 -4.83 14.20 13.61
N LYS A 61 -5.86 13.66 14.27
CA LYS A 61 -6.01 13.70 15.73
C LYS A 61 -4.93 12.89 16.45
N SER A 62 -4.63 11.68 15.98
CA SER A 62 -3.61 10.80 16.58
C SER A 62 -2.18 11.18 16.19
N LYS A 63 -2.00 12.12 15.24
CA LYS A 63 -0.71 12.51 14.67
C LYS A 63 0.09 11.32 14.11
N SER A 64 -0.59 10.32 13.59
CA SER A 64 0.03 9.15 12.97
C SER A 64 -0.89 8.57 11.90
N PHE A 65 -0.32 7.87 10.91
CA PHE A 65 -1.07 7.29 9.79
C PHE A 65 -0.42 5.99 9.31
N PRO A 66 -1.19 5.06 8.71
CA PRO A 66 -0.66 3.79 8.22
C PRO A 66 -0.16 3.89 6.77
N VAL A 67 0.77 3.00 6.43
CA VAL A 67 1.06 2.53 5.07
C VAL A 67 0.98 1.01 5.12
N CYS A 68 0.13 0.40 4.30
CA CYS A 68 -0.20 -1.02 4.39
C CYS A 68 -0.38 -1.71 3.04
N VAL A 69 -0.35 -3.03 3.08
CA VAL A 69 -0.74 -3.93 1.99
C VAL A 69 -2.02 -4.63 2.40
N HIS A 70 -3.05 -4.51 1.58
CA HIS A 70 -4.32 -5.20 1.75
C HIS A 70 -4.56 -6.17 0.60
N ALA A 71 -5.33 -7.21 0.88
CA ALA A 71 -6.01 -8.07 -0.08
C ALA A 71 -7.48 -8.12 0.38
N GLU A 72 -8.35 -7.38 -0.28
CA GLU A 72 -9.77 -7.24 0.07
C GLU A 72 -10.62 -8.36 -0.59
N GLU A 73 -11.95 -8.26 -0.53
CA GLU A 73 -12.90 -9.35 -0.83
C GLU A 73 -12.87 -9.85 -2.29
N ASP A 74 -12.47 -9.01 -3.25
CA ASP A 74 -12.34 -9.38 -4.67
C ASP A 74 -11.01 -10.11 -4.97
N CYS A 75 -10.11 -10.24 -3.98
CA CYS A 75 -8.91 -11.06 -4.11
C CYS A 75 -9.28 -12.55 -4.25
N PRO A 76 -8.86 -13.23 -5.33
CA PRO A 76 -9.08 -14.67 -5.50
C PRO A 76 -8.53 -15.46 -4.31
N GLN A 77 -9.35 -16.36 -3.76
CA GLN A 77 -8.99 -17.20 -2.63
C GLN A 77 -8.31 -16.41 -1.48
N GLN A 78 -8.80 -15.20 -1.18
CA GLN A 78 -8.20 -14.19 -0.29
C GLN A 78 -7.43 -14.74 0.92
N ALA A 79 -8.05 -15.58 1.75
CA ALA A 79 -7.41 -16.13 2.95
C ALA A 79 -6.18 -16.99 2.62
N GLU A 80 -6.27 -17.80 1.57
CA GLU A 80 -5.16 -18.63 1.09
C GLU A 80 -4.06 -17.78 0.44
N PHE A 81 -4.45 -16.78 -0.36
CA PHE A 81 -3.51 -15.79 -0.92
C PHE A 81 -2.71 -15.08 0.18
N ILE A 82 -3.38 -14.54 1.22
CA ILE A 82 -2.71 -13.86 2.34
C ILE A 82 -1.77 -14.83 3.07
N ARG A 83 -2.23 -16.06 3.35
CA ARG A 83 -1.42 -17.08 4.02
C ARG A 83 -0.15 -17.40 3.24
N GLN A 84 -0.26 -17.60 1.92
CA GLN A 84 0.88 -17.90 1.06
C GLN A 84 1.82 -16.70 0.91
N LEU A 85 1.29 -15.49 0.74
CA LEU A 85 2.09 -14.27 0.65
C LEU A 85 2.89 -14.02 1.93
N LEU A 86 2.26 -14.18 3.10
CA LEU A 86 2.95 -14.09 4.38
C LEU A 86 4.02 -15.17 4.53
N SER A 87 3.72 -16.41 4.13
CA SER A 87 4.72 -17.49 4.17
C SER A 87 5.94 -17.21 3.28
N LEU A 88 5.74 -16.56 2.13
CA LEU A 88 6.79 -16.25 1.16
C LEU A 88 7.61 -15.01 1.56
N GLU A 89 6.97 -14.00 2.14
CA GLU A 89 7.56 -12.68 2.36
C GLU A 89 7.82 -12.33 3.83
N ALA A 90 7.50 -13.23 4.78
CA ALA A 90 7.66 -13.01 6.22
C ALA A 90 9.08 -12.54 6.59
N GLU A 91 10.12 -13.17 6.08
CA GLU A 91 11.51 -12.78 6.39
C GLU A 91 11.79 -11.34 5.93
N ARG A 92 11.39 -11.00 4.71
CA ARG A 92 11.58 -9.66 4.14
C ARG A 92 10.82 -8.60 4.93
N ILE A 93 9.54 -8.87 5.22
CA ILE A 93 8.67 -7.94 5.96
C ILE A 93 9.19 -7.74 7.39
N ASN A 94 9.59 -8.82 8.08
CA ASN A 94 10.17 -8.74 9.42
C ASN A 94 11.52 -8.00 9.45
N GLY A 95 12.27 -8.02 8.35
CA GLY A 95 13.48 -7.23 8.19
C GLY A 95 13.24 -5.73 8.07
N TRP A 96 12.01 -5.28 7.77
CA TRP A 96 11.70 -3.86 7.63
C TRP A 96 11.40 -3.20 8.96
N LYS A 97 12.22 -2.21 9.33
CA LYS A 97 12.03 -1.44 10.56
C LYS A 97 10.62 -0.83 10.65
N GLY A 98 9.88 -1.23 11.68
CA GLY A 98 8.58 -0.68 12.04
C GLY A 98 7.39 -1.27 11.30
N TYR A 99 7.61 -2.20 10.37
CA TYR A 99 6.53 -3.00 9.80
C TYR A 99 6.11 -4.10 10.75
N LYS A 100 4.84 -4.48 10.64
CA LYS A 100 4.24 -5.64 11.32
C LYS A 100 3.38 -6.38 10.33
N MET A 101 3.42 -7.70 10.37
CA MET A 101 2.39 -8.52 9.74
C MET A 101 1.08 -8.36 10.52
N LEU A 102 -0.04 -8.36 9.81
CA LEU A 102 -1.36 -8.19 10.42
C LEU A 102 -2.02 -9.56 10.59
N ASP A 103 -2.75 -9.71 11.68
CA ASP A 103 -3.62 -10.86 11.95
C ASP A 103 -5.08 -10.41 11.72
N SER A 104 -5.40 -10.08 10.47
CA SER A 104 -6.74 -9.67 10.04
C SER A 104 -7.13 -10.41 8.75
N SER A 105 -8.43 -10.39 8.42
CA SER A 105 -8.95 -11.12 7.26
C SER A 105 -8.53 -10.54 5.91
N TYR A 106 -8.06 -9.29 5.87
CA TYR A 106 -7.71 -8.56 4.64
C TYR A 106 -6.33 -7.88 4.69
N GLY A 107 -5.74 -7.72 5.88
CA GLY A 107 -4.46 -7.02 6.05
C GLY A 107 -3.28 -7.97 5.97
N VAL A 108 -2.26 -7.63 5.18
CA VAL A 108 -1.02 -8.42 5.06
C VAL A 108 0.04 -7.84 5.99
N CYS A 109 0.42 -6.58 5.77
CA CYS A 109 1.38 -5.89 6.63
C CYS A 109 1.13 -4.38 6.68
N GLN A 110 1.59 -3.75 7.76
CA GLN A 110 1.43 -2.32 7.98
C GLN A 110 2.65 -1.74 8.69
N ARG A 111 2.94 -0.48 8.37
CA ARG A 111 3.74 0.40 9.22
C ARG A 111 2.96 1.66 9.57
N THR A 112 2.98 2.03 10.85
CA THR A 112 2.43 3.30 11.30
C THR A 112 3.53 4.36 11.35
N LEU A 113 3.31 5.47 10.65
CA LEU A 113 4.23 6.60 10.56
C LEU A 113 3.74 7.79 11.39
N PRO A 114 4.64 8.59 11.99
CA PRO A 114 4.27 9.86 12.58
C PRO A 114 3.89 10.86 11.49
N LEU A 115 2.78 11.59 11.71
CA LEU A 115 2.28 12.65 10.84
C LEU A 115 3.12 13.91 11.02
N ASN A 116 4.24 13.95 10.29
CA ASN A 116 5.08 15.12 10.13
C ASN A 116 5.10 15.51 8.65
N PHE A 117 4.65 16.73 8.36
CA PHE A 117 4.52 17.26 6.99
C PHE A 117 5.86 17.65 6.34
N LYS A 118 6.96 17.69 7.09
CA LYS A 118 8.29 17.90 6.49
C LYS A 118 8.65 16.66 5.67
N ASN A 119 8.82 16.84 4.35
CA ASN A 119 9.18 15.79 3.37
C ASN A 119 8.22 14.59 3.40
N LEU A 120 6.93 14.82 3.64
CA LEU A 120 5.95 13.75 3.83
C LEU A 120 5.72 12.96 2.54
N GLU A 121 5.62 13.64 1.41
CA GLU A 121 5.51 13.06 0.07
C GLU A 121 6.68 12.13 -0.25
N GLN A 122 7.91 12.55 0.07
CA GLN A 122 9.12 11.75 -0.14
C GLN A 122 9.12 10.49 0.74
N ARG A 123 8.73 10.63 2.00
CA ARG A 123 8.63 9.48 2.92
C ARG A 123 7.56 8.49 2.47
N LEU A 124 6.40 8.97 2.04
CA LEU A 124 5.35 8.12 1.49
C LEU A 124 5.80 7.40 0.22
N TYR A 125 6.49 8.10 -0.66
CA TYR A 125 7.08 7.55 -1.87
C TYR A 125 8.07 6.41 -1.54
N GLU A 126 8.94 6.59 -0.55
CA GLU A 126 9.88 5.56 -0.09
C GLU A 126 9.18 4.33 0.50
N GLU A 127 8.13 4.51 1.31
CA GLU A 127 7.39 3.37 1.85
C GLU A 127 6.62 2.60 0.76
N LEU A 128 5.98 3.29 -0.19
CA LEU A 128 5.29 2.63 -1.30
C LEU A 128 6.28 1.89 -2.21
N ASN A 129 7.48 2.44 -2.45
CA ASN A 129 8.53 1.73 -3.17
C ASN A 129 9.04 0.49 -2.41
N ARG A 130 9.08 0.55 -1.08
CA ARG A 130 9.41 -0.62 -0.27
C ARG A 130 8.34 -1.70 -0.40
N LEU A 131 7.06 -1.34 -0.28
CA LEU A 131 5.95 -2.27 -0.47
C LEU A 131 5.95 -2.88 -1.87
N ARG A 132 6.25 -2.09 -2.90
CA ARG A 132 6.38 -2.55 -4.29
C ARG A 132 7.38 -3.69 -4.46
N THR A 133 8.36 -3.86 -3.57
CA THR A 133 9.25 -5.03 -3.67
C THR A 133 8.51 -6.37 -3.54
N LEU A 134 7.27 -6.39 -3.00
CA LEU A 134 6.40 -7.56 -2.92
C LEU A 134 5.70 -7.88 -4.25
N GLU A 135 5.78 -7.00 -5.25
CA GLU A 135 5.09 -7.10 -6.55
C GLU A 135 5.21 -8.49 -7.18
N SER A 136 6.43 -9.01 -7.34
CA SER A 136 6.68 -10.29 -8.01
C SER A 136 5.98 -11.46 -7.31
N SER A 137 5.88 -11.39 -5.99
CA SER A 137 5.26 -12.43 -5.16
C SER A 137 3.75 -12.34 -5.23
N ILE A 138 3.19 -11.12 -5.23
CA ILE A 138 1.76 -10.90 -5.46
C ILE A 138 1.36 -11.39 -6.85
N ASP A 139 2.10 -10.98 -7.90
CA ASP A 139 1.83 -11.39 -9.28
C ASP A 139 1.89 -12.92 -9.42
N LYS A 140 2.94 -13.55 -8.88
CA LYS A 140 3.07 -15.02 -8.92
C LYS A 140 1.89 -15.71 -8.26
N LEU A 141 1.51 -15.29 -7.06
CA LEU A 141 0.46 -15.96 -6.31
C LEU A 141 -0.90 -15.78 -7.00
N LEU A 142 -1.23 -14.57 -7.48
CA LEU A 142 -2.48 -14.34 -8.19
C LEU A 142 -2.60 -15.13 -9.50
N LEU A 143 -1.49 -15.43 -10.17
CA LEU A 143 -1.48 -16.30 -11.36
C LEU A 143 -1.76 -17.77 -11.04
N GLU A 144 -1.54 -18.19 -9.80
CA GLU A 144 -1.75 -19.58 -9.32
C GLU A 144 -3.13 -19.77 -8.67
N MET A 145 -3.94 -18.71 -8.53
CA MET A 145 -5.27 -18.73 -7.90
C MET A 145 -6.44 -18.95 -8.86
#